data_AF-A0A1B9J2V1-F1
#
_entry.id   AF-A0A1B9J2V1-F1
#
_cell.length_a   1.000
_cell.length_b   1.000
_cell.length_c   1.000
_cell.angle_alpha   90.00
_cell.angle_beta   90.00
_cell.angle_gamma   90.00
#
_symmetry.space_group_name_H-M   'P 1'
#
loop_
_entity.id
_entity.type
_entity.pdbx_description
1 polymer ?
#
loop_
_entity_poly.entity_id
_entity_poly.type
_entity_poly.pdbx_seq_one_letter_code
_entity_poly.pdbx_strand_id
1 'polypeptide(L)'
;MMMIDVFELVIGWCSDGRQIEGEGLSGNDDEIILFINGIGTPRESVTMMMTELKRILQHPTIGLHNRSYGVFTDLLFCLIQRDLKLDTIMVRETYKFICGRLMKDEVKKIMVISHSQGQIISQIVATQLLSTFSNAILQKVSWYSFGGAANSFPVPFTGNGRIWGDVEYFVNDGDLIGKLGVLSAIPKEKLKLIEHADQVPKLLGNHCGRISIRQNTPGHLLLSHYLAPEKSILDEYQVKQHSGLVKYINRHQTTSQESTTGNVDRKGKRKAD
;
A
#
# COMPACT_ATOMS: atom_id res chain seq x y z
N MET A 1 14.18 4.90 -39.38
CA MET A 1 12.83 4.41 -39.03
C MET A 1 12.88 3.78 -37.64
N MET A 2 13.04 4.62 -36.61
CA MET A 2 13.07 4.19 -35.20
C MET A 2 12.50 5.31 -34.33
N MET A 3 11.35 5.80 -34.76
CA MET A 3 10.53 6.77 -34.05
C MET A 3 9.16 6.10 -33.93
N ILE A 4 9.12 4.93 -33.26
CA ILE A 4 7.91 4.54 -32.56
C ILE A 4 7.70 5.68 -31.58
N ASP A 5 6.66 6.46 -31.87
CA ASP A 5 6.42 7.77 -31.33
C ASP A 5 6.44 7.67 -29.80
N VAL A 6 7.34 8.40 -29.14
CA VAL A 6 7.35 8.48 -27.66
C VAL A 6 5.95 8.88 -27.18
N PHE A 7 5.23 9.66 -27.99
CA PHE A 7 3.84 10.02 -27.77
C PHE A 7 2.88 8.82 -27.79
N GLU A 8 2.97 7.94 -28.78
CA GLU A 8 2.18 6.69 -28.86
C GLU A 8 2.55 5.70 -27.74
N LEU A 9 3.83 5.66 -27.34
CA LEU A 9 4.29 4.86 -26.20
C LEU A 9 3.73 5.39 -24.88
N VAL A 10 3.70 6.73 -24.70
CA VAL A 10 3.07 7.41 -23.56
C VAL A 10 1.56 7.20 -23.58
N ILE A 11 0.89 7.31 -24.74
CA ILE A 11 -0.55 7.05 -24.88
C ILE A 11 -0.86 5.59 -24.54
N GLY A 12 -0.11 4.63 -25.09
CA GLY A 12 -0.25 3.20 -24.81
C GLY A 12 -0.07 2.89 -23.33
N TRP A 13 1.00 3.40 -22.72
CA TRP A 13 1.26 3.25 -21.29
C TRP A 13 0.19 3.94 -20.41
N CYS A 14 -0.36 5.08 -20.86
CA CYS A 14 -1.48 5.75 -20.20
C CYS A 14 -2.83 5.06 -20.42
N SER A 15 -2.97 4.12 -21.37
CA SER A 15 -4.27 3.56 -21.80
C SER A 15 -4.45 2.05 -21.54
N ASP A 16 -3.38 1.32 -21.17
CA ASP A 16 -3.44 -0.12 -20.92
C ASP A 16 -3.32 -0.42 -19.42
N GLY A 17 -4.47 -0.61 -18.78
CA GLY A 17 -4.58 -1.07 -17.40
C GLY A 17 -5.58 -2.21 -17.36
N ARG A 18 -5.23 -3.30 -16.68
CA ARG A 18 -6.18 -4.39 -16.44
C ARG A 18 -6.38 -4.54 -14.95
N GLN A 19 -7.63 -4.40 -14.52
CA GLN A 19 -8.03 -4.90 -13.20
C GLN A 19 -7.81 -6.42 -13.21
N ILE A 20 -7.04 -6.91 -12.24
CA ILE A 20 -6.94 -8.34 -11.98
C ILE A 20 -7.72 -8.57 -10.71
N GLU A 21 -8.99 -8.92 -10.86
CA GLU A 21 -9.77 -9.35 -9.71
C GLU A 21 -9.04 -10.49 -9.01
N GLY A 22 -8.70 -10.26 -7.73
CA GLY A 22 -8.21 -11.32 -6.87
C GLY A 22 -9.32 -12.32 -6.64
N GLU A 23 -8.97 -13.60 -6.61
CA GLU A 23 -9.92 -14.66 -6.28
C GLU A 23 -10.52 -14.43 -4.87
N GLY A 24 -11.86 -14.46 -4.80
CA GLY A 24 -12.60 -14.50 -3.54
C GLY A 24 -13.23 -13.18 -3.07
N LEU A 25 -13.88 -12.42 -3.97
CA LEU A 25 -14.87 -11.38 -3.61
C LEU A 25 -16.17 -11.99 -3.03
N SER A 26 -16.05 -12.91 -2.08
CA SER A 26 -17.19 -13.53 -1.41
C SER A 26 -16.93 -13.55 0.10
N GLY A 27 -17.19 -12.42 0.76
CA GLY A 27 -17.17 -12.35 2.23
C GLY A 27 -17.33 -10.93 2.76
N ASN A 28 -18.42 -10.71 3.51
CA ASN A 28 -18.76 -9.54 4.36
C ASN A 28 -18.00 -8.24 4.06
N ASP A 29 -18.60 -7.42 3.18
CA ASP A 29 -18.02 -6.25 2.50
C ASP A 29 -17.87 -4.97 3.37
N ASP A 30 -17.52 -5.07 4.66
CA ASP A 30 -17.26 -3.87 5.47
C ASP A 30 -15.79 -3.41 5.45
N GLU A 31 -14.87 -4.30 5.08
CA GLU A 31 -13.46 -4.00 4.88
C GLU A 31 -12.98 -4.39 3.48
N ILE A 32 -12.24 -3.50 2.82
CA ILE A 32 -11.72 -3.72 1.47
C ILE A 32 -10.22 -3.53 1.47
N ILE A 33 -9.48 -4.50 0.94
CA ILE A 33 -8.02 -4.41 0.79
C ILE A 33 -7.68 -4.41 -0.69
N LEU A 34 -7.02 -3.35 -1.12
CA LEU A 34 -6.57 -3.10 -2.48
C LEU A 34 -5.05 -3.17 -2.52
N PHE A 35 -4.49 -3.90 -3.48
CA PHE A 35 -3.06 -3.98 -3.72
C PHE A 35 -2.70 -3.40 -5.09
N ILE A 36 -1.71 -2.51 -5.13
CA ILE A 36 -1.20 -1.86 -6.34
C ILE A 36 0.29 -2.18 -6.49
N ASN A 37 0.65 -2.91 -7.54
CA ASN A 37 2.03 -3.32 -7.80
C ASN A 37 2.89 -2.20 -8.41
N GLY A 38 4.20 -2.45 -8.41
CA GLY A 38 5.19 -1.64 -9.11
C GLY A 38 5.42 -2.05 -10.55
N ILE A 39 6.30 -1.32 -11.22
CA ILE A 39 6.80 -1.66 -12.55
C ILE A 39 7.46 -3.04 -12.62
N GLY A 40 7.65 -3.56 -13.83
CA GLY A 40 8.43 -4.79 -14.05
C GLY A 40 7.86 -6.04 -13.36
N THR A 41 6.61 -6.00 -12.91
CA THR A 41 5.99 -7.09 -12.15
C THR A 41 5.05 -7.89 -13.06
N PRO A 42 5.41 -9.13 -13.44
CA PRO A 42 4.52 -9.99 -14.22
C PRO A 42 3.30 -10.42 -13.38
N ARG A 43 2.22 -10.83 -14.06
CA ARG A 43 0.94 -11.15 -13.41
C ARG A 43 1.09 -12.21 -12.32
N GLU A 44 1.91 -13.22 -12.57
CA GLU A 44 2.19 -14.32 -11.65
C GLU A 44 2.82 -13.80 -10.36
N SER A 45 3.71 -12.80 -10.45
CA SER A 45 4.31 -12.16 -9.28
C SER A 45 3.30 -11.33 -8.49
N VAL A 46 2.37 -10.65 -9.18
CA VAL A 46 1.25 -9.95 -8.51
C VAL A 46 0.37 -10.95 -7.77
N THR A 47 -0.01 -12.07 -8.40
CA THR A 47 -0.80 -13.13 -7.76
C THR A 47 -0.08 -13.69 -6.54
N MET A 48 1.22 -13.98 -6.61
CA MET A 48 2.00 -14.45 -5.45
C MET A 48 1.99 -13.45 -4.30
N MET A 49 2.19 -12.15 -4.59
CA MET A 49 2.14 -11.10 -3.57
C MET A 49 0.74 -10.97 -2.94
N MET A 50 -0.32 -11.10 -3.74
CA MET A 50 -1.70 -11.08 -3.24
C MET A 50 -2.02 -12.28 -2.37
N THR A 51 -1.56 -13.48 -2.74
CA THR A 51 -1.70 -14.69 -1.92
C THR A 51 -1.01 -14.51 -0.57
N GLU A 52 0.19 -13.93 -0.58
CA GLU A 52 0.94 -13.66 0.65
C GLU A 52 0.26 -12.58 1.51
N LEU A 53 -0.25 -11.50 0.90
CA LEU A 53 -1.03 -10.49 1.60
C LEU A 53 -2.31 -11.08 2.22
N LYS A 54 -3.04 -11.92 1.48
CA LYS A 54 -4.21 -12.64 2.00
C LYS A 54 -3.84 -13.51 3.20
N ARG A 55 -2.70 -14.20 3.15
CA ARG A 55 -2.17 -15.01 4.26
C ARG A 55 -1.83 -14.14 5.48
N ILE A 56 -1.19 -13.00 5.29
CA ILE A 56 -0.79 -12.10 6.39
C ILE A 56 -2.00 -11.40 7.02
N LEU A 57 -2.87 -10.84 6.18
CA LEU A 57 -4.00 -10.01 6.58
C LEU A 57 -5.23 -10.84 6.98
N GLN A 58 -5.25 -12.14 6.65
CA GLN A 58 -6.38 -13.04 6.87
C GLN A 58 -7.68 -12.51 6.22
N HIS A 59 -7.54 -11.77 5.12
CA HIS A 59 -8.64 -11.09 4.45
C HIS A 59 -8.40 -11.07 2.93
N PRO A 60 -9.44 -11.26 2.09
CA PRO A 60 -9.32 -11.15 0.64
C PRO A 60 -8.69 -9.81 0.21
N THR A 61 -7.80 -9.89 -0.79
CA THR A 61 -7.09 -8.74 -1.36
C THR A 61 -7.40 -8.64 -2.85
N ILE A 62 -7.69 -7.43 -3.32
CA ILE A 62 -8.01 -7.11 -4.72
C ILE A 62 -6.77 -6.53 -5.38
N GLY A 63 -6.39 -7.04 -6.55
CA GLY A 63 -5.20 -6.59 -7.28
C GLY A 63 -5.53 -5.58 -8.36
N LEU A 64 -4.82 -4.46 -8.39
CA LEU A 64 -4.81 -3.56 -9.53
C LEU A 64 -3.46 -3.70 -10.23
N HIS A 65 -3.46 -4.43 -11.36
CA HIS A 65 -2.23 -4.75 -12.08
C HIS A 65 -1.82 -3.61 -12.99
N ASN A 66 -0.79 -2.89 -12.57
CA ASN A 66 -0.09 -1.95 -13.42
C ASN A 66 0.82 -2.73 -14.38
N ARG A 67 0.44 -2.74 -15.67
CA ARG A 67 1.13 -3.51 -16.72
C ARG A 67 2.51 -2.91 -16.99
N SER A 68 3.48 -3.79 -17.19
CA SER A 68 4.87 -3.44 -17.50
C SER A 68 5.15 -3.56 -19.00
N TYR A 69 5.94 -2.63 -19.53
CA TYR A 69 6.46 -2.62 -20.91
C TYR A 69 7.97 -2.86 -20.97
N GLY A 70 8.54 -3.38 -19.88
CA GLY A 70 9.96 -3.62 -19.72
C GLY A 70 10.62 -2.65 -18.74
N VAL A 71 11.60 -3.15 -17.98
CA VAL A 71 12.17 -2.45 -16.81
C VAL A 71 12.69 -1.04 -17.13
N PHE A 72 13.40 -0.86 -18.24
CA PHE A 72 13.95 0.46 -18.60
C PHE A 72 12.87 1.47 -18.96
N THR A 73 11.95 1.09 -19.85
CA THR A 73 10.81 1.91 -20.28
C THR A 73 9.94 2.30 -19.09
N ASP A 74 9.67 1.33 -18.24
CA ASP A 74 8.89 1.51 -17.04
C ASP A 74 9.57 2.41 -16.01
N LEU A 75 10.88 2.29 -15.81
CA LEU A 75 11.62 3.18 -14.91
C LEU A 75 11.55 4.63 -15.39
N LEU A 76 11.73 4.86 -16.69
CA LEU A 76 11.61 6.20 -17.27
C LEU A 76 10.20 6.76 -17.07
N PHE A 77 9.17 5.99 -17.41
CA PHE A 77 7.79 6.43 -17.24
C PHE A 77 7.38 6.56 -15.79
N CYS A 78 7.93 5.75 -14.88
CA CYS A 78 7.74 5.90 -13.44
C CYS A 78 8.25 7.26 -12.96
N LEU A 79 9.45 7.68 -13.37
CA LEU A 79 10.00 8.99 -13.03
C LEU A 79 9.17 10.12 -13.64
N ILE A 80 8.78 10.01 -14.90
CA ILE A 80 7.91 10.99 -15.58
C ILE A 80 6.57 11.10 -14.85
N GLN A 81 5.94 9.97 -14.49
CA GLN A 81 4.69 9.95 -13.74
C GLN A 81 4.82 10.64 -12.40
N ARG A 82 5.90 10.35 -11.67
CA ARG A 82 6.18 10.92 -10.36
C ARG A 82 6.28 12.43 -10.43
N ASP A 83 7.05 12.93 -11.40
CA ASP A 83 7.43 14.33 -11.45
C ASP A 83 6.36 15.20 -12.13
N LEU A 84 5.62 14.67 -13.11
CA LEU A 84 4.53 15.36 -13.79
C LEU A 84 3.13 15.03 -13.23
N LYS A 85 3.02 14.10 -12.29
CA LYS A 85 1.76 13.64 -11.67
C LYS A 85 0.73 13.18 -12.72
N LEU A 86 1.19 12.44 -13.73
CA LEU A 86 0.34 12.01 -14.84
C LEU A 86 -0.78 11.06 -14.38
N ASP A 87 -1.99 11.38 -14.81
CA ASP A 87 -3.21 10.59 -14.56
C ASP A 87 -3.30 9.39 -15.52
N THR A 88 -2.55 8.35 -15.23
CA THR A 88 -2.56 7.11 -16.03
C THR A 88 -3.87 6.35 -15.86
N ILE A 89 -4.19 5.42 -16.76
CA ILE A 89 -5.35 4.53 -16.62
C ILE A 89 -5.42 3.85 -15.24
N MET A 90 -4.28 3.43 -14.69
CA MET A 90 -4.25 2.81 -13.37
C MET A 90 -4.63 3.79 -12.25
N VAL A 91 -4.27 5.06 -12.36
CA VAL A 91 -4.75 6.11 -11.44
C VAL A 91 -6.28 6.22 -11.55
N ARG A 92 -6.80 6.35 -12.77
CA ARG A 92 -8.24 6.52 -13.05
C ARG A 92 -9.06 5.32 -12.56
N GLU A 93 -8.61 4.10 -12.82
CA GLU A 93 -9.31 2.88 -12.39
C GLU A 93 -9.23 2.69 -10.87
N THR A 94 -8.07 2.96 -10.26
CA THR A 94 -7.93 2.96 -8.79
C THR A 94 -8.86 3.98 -8.15
N TYR A 95 -8.90 5.20 -8.69
CA TYR A 95 -9.78 6.27 -8.22
C TYR A 95 -11.26 5.88 -8.32
N LYS A 96 -11.72 5.43 -9.50
CA LYS A 96 -13.09 4.97 -9.70
C LYS A 96 -13.46 3.84 -8.74
N PHE A 97 -12.57 2.87 -8.56
CA PHE A 97 -12.78 1.75 -7.65
C PHE A 97 -13.00 2.24 -6.23
N ILE A 98 -12.11 3.09 -5.70
CA ILE A 98 -12.20 3.61 -4.34
C ILE A 98 -13.47 4.47 -4.19
N CYS A 99 -13.78 5.36 -5.14
CA CYS A 99 -15.00 6.18 -5.13
C CYS A 99 -16.27 5.32 -5.05
N GLY A 100 -16.36 4.28 -5.88
CA GLY A 100 -17.53 3.38 -5.91
C GLY A 100 -17.73 2.59 -4.61
N ARG A 101 -16.69 2.45 -3.79
CA ARG A 101 -16.74 1.77 -2.49
C ARG A 101 -16.91 2.72 -1.31
N LEU A 102 -16.32 3.92 -1.37
CA LEU A 102 -16.44 4.93 -0.32
C LEU A 102 -17.88 5.40 -0.09
N MET A 103 -18.67 5.42 -1.16
CA MET A 103 -20.08 5.84 -1.13
C MET A 103 -21.02 4.79 -0.53
N LYS A 104 -20.54 3.58 -0.23
CA LYS A 104 -21.34 2.52 0.37
C LYS A 104 -21.28 2.60 1.88
N ASP A 105 -22.44 2.66 2.53
CA ASP A 105 -22.53 2.72 3.98
C ASP A 105 -22.03 1.44 4.66
N GLU A 106 -22.16 0.29 4.00
CA GLU A 106 -21.61 -0.97 4.50
C GLU A 106 -20.07 -0.94 4.61
N VAL A 107 -19.38 -0.16 3.76
CA VAL A 107 -17.92 -0.09 3.74
C VAL A 107 -17.44 0.84 4.85
N LYS A 108 -16.79 0.24 5.85
CA LYS A 108 -16.21 0.94 7.01
C LYS A 108 -14.74 1.27 6.82
N LYS A 109 -14.00 0.44 6.06
CA LYS A 109 -12.56 0.62 5.88
C LYS A 109 -12.10 0.21 4.49
N ILE A 110 -11.25 1.04 3.89
CA ILE A 110 -10.53 0.73 2.65
C ILE A 110 -9.04 0.82 2.95
N MET A 111 -8.34 -0.29 2.79
CA MET A 111 -6.90 -0.38 2.93
C MET A 111 -6.27 -0.43 1.54
N VAL A 112 -5.42 0.54 1.21
CA VAL A 112 -4.65 0.55 -0.03
C VAL A 112 -3.20 0.23 0.30
N ILE A 113 -2.75 -0.94 -0.17
CA ILE A 113 -1.38 -1.42 -0.07
C ILE A 113 -0.69 -1.20 -1.41
N SER A 114 0.43 -0.51 -1.40
CA SER A 114 1.19 -0.17 -2.61
C SER A 114 2.62 -0.64 -2.51
N HIS A 115 3.19 -1.00 -3.66
CA HIS A 115 4.60 -1.36 -3.78
C HIS A 115 5.28 -0.57 -4.89
N SER A 116 6.48 -0.03 -4.63
CA SER A 116 7.28 0.67 -5.65
C SER A 116 6.49 1.79 -6.37
N GLN A 117 6.35 1.76 -7.71
CA GLN A 117 5.54 2.73 -8.49
C GLN A 117 4.07 2.77 -8.05
N GLY A 118 3.51 1.70 -7.48
CA GLY A 118 2.15 1.71 -6.94
C GLY A 118 1.92 2.82 -5.92
N GLN A 119 2.98 3.30 -5.24
CA GLN A 119 2.89 4.45 -4.35
C GLN A 119 2.62 5.76 -5.10
N ILE A 120 3.20 5.95 -6.29
CA ILE A 120 2.96 7.13 -7.14
C ILE A 120 1.49 7.15 -7.56
N ILE A 121 0.96 6.00 -7.99
CA ILE A 121 -0.47 5.85 -8.30
C ILE A 121 -1.31 6.22 -7.07
N SER A 122 -0.98 5.64 -5.90
CA SER A 122 -1.69 5.91 -4.64
C SER A 122 -1.65 7.39 -4.25
N GLN A 123 -0.52 8.07 -4.46
CA GLN A 123 -0.36 9.50 -4.20
C GLN A 123 -1.30 10.34 -5.07
N ILE A 124 -1.34 10.08 -6.37
CA ILE A 124 -2.17 10.84 -7.31
C ILE A 124 -3.65 10.61 -6.99
N VAL A 125 -4.03 9.36 -6.74
CA VAL A 125 -5.40 9.00 -6.32
C VAL A 125 -5.79 9.68 -5.00
N ALA A 126 -4.90 9.66 -4.00
CA ALA A 126 -5.14 10.36 -2.73
C ALA A 126 -5.37 11.86 -2.95
N THR A 127 -4.65 12.48 -3.90
CA THR A 127 -4.83 13.89 -4.27
C THR A 127 -6.21 14.14 -4.89
N GLN A 128 -6.64 13.27 -5.82
CA GLN A 128 -7.96 13.34 -6.45
C GLN A 128 -9.11 13.09 -5.45
N LEU A 129 -8.91 12.21 -4.47
CA LEU A 129 -9.90 11.94 -3.43
C LEU A 129 -10.09 13.14 -2.50
N LEU A 130 -9.02 13.86 -2.16
CA LEU A 130 -9.08 15.09 -1.35
C LEU A 130 -9.89 16.21 -2.01
N SER A 131 -9.89 16.28 -3.35
CA SER A 131 -10.70 17.26 -4.08
C SER A 131 -12.17 16.87 -4.19
N THR A 132 -12.51 15.62 -3.86
CA THR A 132 -13.82 15.02 -4.17
C THR A 132 -14.65 14.74 -2.93
N PHE A 133 -14.03 14.30 -1.83
CA PHE A 133 -14.73 13.90 -0.62
C PHE A 133 -14.36 14.76 0.58
N SER A 134 -15.26 14.80 1.56
CA SER A 134 -15.01 15.44 2.84
C SER A 134 -14.04 14.62 3.71
N ASN A 135 -13.34 15.29 4.63
CA ASN A 135 -12.40 14.65 5.54
C ASN A 135 -13.01 13.49 6.35
N ALA A 136 -14.31 13.58 6.70
CA ALA A 136 -14.99 12.54 7.46
C ALA A 136 -15.10 11.22 6.68
N ILE A 137 -15.36 11.28 5.37
CA ILE A 137 -15.44 10.09 4.51
C ILE A 137 -14.03 9.52 4.28
N LEU A 138 -13.04 10.39 4.07
CA LEU A 138 -11.67 10.00 3.77
C LEU A 138 -10.97 9.27 4.94
N GLN A 139 -11.45 9.43 6.18
CA GLN A 139 -10.95 8.68 7.33
C GLN A 139 -11.13 7.16 7.20
N LYS A 140 -12.06 6.70 6.35
CA LYS A 140 -12.23 5.27 6.02
C LYS A 140 -11.03 4.71 5.25
N VAL A 141 -10.24 5.56 4.57
CA VAL A 141 -9.13 5.11 3.71
C VAL A 141 -7.81 5.13 4.48
N SER A 142 -7.12 3.99 4.49
CA SER A 142 -5.77 3.83 5.04
C SER A 142 -4.79 3.43 3.95
N TRP A 143 -3.60 4.04 3.97
CA TRP A 143 -2.57 3.89 2.95
C TRP A 143 -1.32 3.24 3.56
N TYR A 144 -0.87 2.16 2.94
CA TYR A 144 0.32 1.44 3.34
C TYR A 144 1.21 1.27 2.10
N SER A 145 2.49 1.63 2.22
CA SER A 145 3.41 1.56 1.10
C SER A 145 4.70 0.83 1.46
N PHE A 146 5.14 -0.06 0.59
CA PHE A 146 6.37 -0.83 0.72
C PHE A 146 7.34 -0.45 -0.39
N GLY A 147 8.54 -0.01 -0.04
CA GLY A 147 9.58 0.38 -1.01
C GLY A 147 9.13 1.45 -1.99
N GLY A 148 8.31 2.40 -1.55
CA GLY A 148 7.59 3.29 -2.45
C GLY A 148 8.47 4.31 -3.20
N ALA A 149 8.14 4.54 -4.49
CA ALA A 149 8.87 5.42 -5.40
C ALA A 149 8.39 6.89 -5.39
N ALA A 150 7.30 7.20 -4.68
CA ALA A 150 6.73 8.54 -4.63
C ALA A 150 7.58 9.48 -3.78
N ASN A 151 7.71 10.73 -4.24
CA ASN A 151 8.45 11.79 -3.55
C ASN A 151 7.55 12.75 -2.75
N SER A 152 6.25 12.47 -2.67
CA SER A 152 5.30 13.21 -1.84
C SER A 152 4.05 12.35 -1.54
N PHE A 153 3.26 12.75 -0.55
CA PHE A 153 1.93 12.21 -0.29
C PHE A 153 1.01 13.29 0.32
N PRO A 154 -0.20 13.48 -0.23
CA PRO A 154 -1.02 14.60 0.16
C PRO A 154 -1.71 14.33 1.51
N VAL A 155 -1.32 15.07 2.53
CA VAL A 155 -2.06 15.13 3.80
C VAL A 155 -2.21 16.60 4.17
N PRO A 156 -3.37 17.21 3.86
CA PRO A 156 -3.60 18.60 4.22
C PRO A 156 -3.47 18.79 5.74
N PHE A 157 -2.83 19.88 6.14
CA PHE A 157 -2.88 20.31 7.52
C PHE A 157 -4.28 20.86 7.80
N THR A 158 -5.18 20.01 8.27
CA THR A 158 -6.45 20.47 8.81
C THR A 158 -6.28 20.47 10.32
N GLY A 159 -6.47 21.61 10.98
CA GLY A 159 -6.38 21.73 12.44
C GLY A 159 -7.35 20.81 13.23
N ASN A 160 -8.16 20.02 12.52
CA ASN A 160 -9.27 19.20 13.03
C ASN A 160 -8.97 17.69 13.06
N GLY A 161 -7.71 17.26 12.94
CA GLY A 161 -7.31 15.86 13.13
C GLY A 161 -6.77 15.16 11.88
N ARG A 162 -6.85 13.82 11.84
CA ARG A 162 -6.38 13.00 10.72
C ARG A 162 -7.43 12.98 9.59
N ILE A 163 -7.00 13.20 8.34
CA ILE A 163 -7.88 13.12 7.16
C ILE A 163 -8.00 11.70 6.64
N TRP A 164 -6.89 10.95 6.68
CA TRP A 164 -6.82 9.53 6.37
C TRP A 164 -6.88 8.71 7.66
N GLY A 165 -7.26 7.43 7.58
CA GLY A 165 -7.19 6.50 8.72
C GLY A 165 -5.76 6.32 9.21
N ASP A 166 -4.96 5.56 8.46
CA ASP A 166 -3.52 5.44 8.64
C ASP A 166 -2.77 5.76 7.35
N VAL A 167 -1.57 6.30 7.47
CA VAL A 167 -0.63 6.51 6.35
C VAL A 167 0.73 6.03 6.81
N GLU A 168 1.19 4.91 6.26
CA GLU A 168 2.45 4.30 6.65
C GLU A 168 3.31 3.91 5.44
N TYR A 169 4.61 4.05 5.62
CA TYR A 169 5.63 3.72 4.65
C TYR A 169 6.63 2.79 5.29
N PHE A 170 6.98 1.73 4.57
CA PHE A 170 7.91 0.69 5.00
C PHE A 170 9.01 0.62 3.96
N VAL A 171 10.25 0.88 4.37
CA VAL A 171 11.37 0.98 3.45
C VAL A 171 12.61 0.33 4.04
N ASN A 172 13.36 -0.33 3.19
CA ASN A 172 14.66 -0.90 3.50
C ASN A 172 15.71 0.18 3.25
N ASP A 173 16.66 0.39 4.16
CA ASP A 173 17.73 1.37 4.00
C ASP A 173 18.67 1.05 2.82
N GLY A 174 18.68 -0.19 2.31
CA GLY A 174 19.38 -0.58 1.09
C GLY A 174 18.54 -0.49 -0.18
N ASP A 175 17.26 -0.09 -0.10
CA ASP A 175 16.39 0.07 -1.27
C ASP A 175 16.72 1.36 -2.05
N LEU A 176 17.25 1.20 -3.27
CA LEU A 176 17.56 2.32 -4.16
C LEU A 176 16.32 3.11 -4.59
N ILE A 177 15.20 2.44 -4.85
CA ILE A 177 13.96 3.09 -5.26
C ILE A 177 13.34 3.80 -4.05
N GLY A 178 13.35 3.18 -2.88
CA GLY A 178 12.97 3.82 -1.63
C GLY A 178 13.80 5.06 -1.31
N LYS A 179 15.11 5.02 -1.57
CA LYS A 179 16.02 6.18 -1.48
C LYS A 179 15.66 7.31 -2.43
N LEU A 180 15.35 6.99 -3.68
CA LEU A 180 14.96 7.96 -4.71
C LEU A 180 13.52 8.46 -4.57
N GLY A 181 12.68 7.71 -3.85
CA GLY A 181 11.28 7.99 -3.60
C GLY A 181 11.06 8.50 -2.19
N VAL A 182 10.47 7.65 -1.34
CA VAL A 182 9.98 8.05 -0.01
C VAL A 182 11.03 8.69 0.90
N LEU A 183 12.26 8.21 0.86
CA LEU A 183 13.34 8.75 1.71
C LEU A 183 13.92 10.06 1.17
N SER A 184 13.82 10.32 -0.14
CA SER A 184 14.37 11.53 -0.77
C SER A 184 13.73 12.83 -0.26
N ALA A 185 12.49 12.72 0.23
CA ALA A 185 11.69 13.86 0.70
C ALA A 185 11.83 14.12 2.20
N ILE A 186 12.59 13.29 2.93
CA ILE A 186 12.89 13.50 4.35
C ILE A 186 14.17 14.33 4.44
N PRO A 187 14.18 15.50 5.11
CA PRO A 187 15.40 16.25 5.36
C PRO A 187 16.46 15.37 6.03
N LYS A 188 17.70 15.45 5.55
CA LYS A 188 18.82 14.59 6.03
C LYS A 188 19.04 14.68 7.54
N GLU A 189 18.82 15.84 8.13
CA GLU A 189 18.90 16.05 9.59
C GLU A 189 17.85 15.22 10.34
N LYS A 190 16.63 15.12 9.78
CA LYS A 190 15.53 14.34 10.36
C LYS A 190 15.73 12.85 10.16
N LEU A 191 16.36 12.42 9.06
CA LEU A 191 16.77 11.02 8.88
C LEU A 191 17.69 10.55 10.01
N LYS A 192 18.69 11.37 10.40
CA LYS A 192 19.60 11.06 11.52
C LYS A 192 18.88 11.00 12.89
N LEU A 193 17.81 11.78 13.05
CA LEU A 193 16.97 11.72 14.26
C LEU A 193 16.07 10.48 14.30
N ILE A 194 15.65 9.97 13.13
CA ILE A 194 14.81 8.78 12.99
C ILE A 194 15.59 7.49 13.31
N GLU A 195 16.91 7.46 13.12
CA GLU A 195 17.76 6.30 13.46
C GLU A 195 17.77 5.95 14.96
N HIS A 196 17.35 6.87 15.84
CA HIS A 196 17.40 6.70 17.30
C HIS A 196 16.10 7.07 18.03
N ALA A 197 15.01 7.36 17.32
CA ALA A 197 13.75 7.80 17.94
C ALA A 197 12.75 6.63 18.11
N ASP A 198 12.22 6.48 19.31
CA ASP A 198 11.14 5.52 19.62
C ASP A 198 9.80 5.86 18.93
N GLN A 199 9.66 7.06 18.39
CA GLN A 199 8.50 7.46 17.59
C GLN A 199 8.95 8.23 16.36
N VAL A 200 8.45 7.84 15.18
CA VAL A 200 8.63 8.64 13.96
C VAL A 200 7.97 10.00 14.19
N PRO A 201 8.72 11.11 14.12
CA PRO A 201 8.15 12.43 14.36
C PRO A 201 7.08 12.75 13.30
N LYS A 202 6.11 13.60 13.63
CA LYS A 202 5.20 14.18 12.62
C LYS A 202 6.04 15.05 11.69
N LEU A 203 6.51 14.45 10.60
CA LEU A 203 7.29 15.14 9.58
C LEU A 203 6.36 16.08 8.81
N LEU A 204 6.54 17.39 9.00
CA LEU A 204 6.10 18.40 8.04
C LEU A 204 7.12 18.39 6.90
N GLY A 205 6.89 17.52 5.94
CA GLY A 205 7.59 17.41 4.67
C GLY A 205 6.59 16.99 3.60
N ASN A 206 7.08 16.73 2.40
CA ASN A 206 6.23 16.28 1.31
C ASN A 206 5.55 14.92 1.57
N HIS A 207 6.06 14.11 2.52
CA HIS A 207 5.38 12.91 3.01
C HIS A 207 4.92 13.15 4.43
N CYS A 208 3.60 13.09 4.60
CA CYS A 208 2.97 13.06 5.89
C CYS A 208 2.53 11.62 6.18
N GLY A 209 2.87 11.08 7.35
CA GLY A 209 2.60 9.69 7.73
C GLY A 209 3.75 9.11 8.55
N ARG A 210 3.64 7.83 8.91
CA ARG A 210 4.68 7.09 9.65
C ARG A 210 5.62 6.42 8.66
N ILE A 211 6.92 6.64 8.79
CA ILE A 211 7.95 6.04 7.94
C ILE A 211 8.80 5.11 8.80
N SER A 212 8.71 3.82 8.52
CA SER A 212 9.48 2.76 9.17
C SER A 212 10.63 2.37 8.25
N ILE A 213 11.86 2.57 8.73
CA ILE A 213 13.08 2.25 7.99
C ILE A 213 13.73 1.03 8.64
N ARG A 214 13.88 -0.06 7.89
CA ARG A 214 14.65 -1.22 8.36
C ARG A 214 16.11 -1.08 7.94
N GLN A 215 16.99 -1.13 8.93
CA GLN A 215 18.43 -0.90 8.79
C GLN A 215 19.17 -2.12 8.24
N ASN A 216 20.33 -1.88 7.62
CA ASN A 216 21.27 -2.88 7.10
C ASN A 216 20.62 -3.96 6.22
N THR A 217 19.58 -3.59 5.47
CA THR A 217 18.81 -4.55 4.67
C THR A 217 18.65 -4.04 3.25
N PRO A 218 19.18 -4.75 2.24
CA PRO A 218 18.88 -4.46 0.84
C PRO A 218 17.56 -5.10 0.42
N GLY A 219 17.12 -4.78 -0.80
CA GLY A 219 16.00 -5.46 -1.46
C GLY A 219 14.81 -4.56 -1.70
N HIS A 220 14.23 -4.72 -2.89
CA HIS A 220 13.12 -3.90 -3.40
C HIS A 220 12.15 -4.70 -4.27
N LEU A 221 12.65 -5.63 -5.10
CA LEU A 221 11.94 -6.11 -6.29
C LEU A 221 10.54 -6.67 -6.04
N LEU A 222 10.35 -7.38 -4.93
CA LEU A 222 9.10 -8.02 -4.54
C LEU A 222 8.75 -7.67 -3.11
N LEU A 223 7.46 -7.68 -2.79
CA LEU A 223 6.95 -7.45 -1.45
C LEU A 223 7.54 -8.42 -0.40
N SER A 224 7.99 -9.61 -0.81
CA SER A 224 8.72 -10.55 0.05
C SER A 224 10.00 -9.96 0.64
N HIS A 225 10.66 -9.00 -0.04
CA HIS A 225 11.80 -8.29 0.56
C HIS A 225 11.39 -7.48 1.79
N TYR A 226 10.11 -7.23 2.00
CA TYR A 226 9.56 -6.51 3.14
C TYR A 226 8.83 -7.41 4.12
N LEU A 227 8.13 -8.43 3.60
CA LEU A 227 7.18 -9.24 4.37
C LEU A 227 7.56 -10.72 4.50
N ALA A 228 8.79 -11.09 4.15
CA ALA A 228 9.25 -12.48 4.30
C ALA A 228 9.04 -12.99 5.74
N PRO A 229 8.55 -14.22 5.95
CA PRO A 229 8.23 -14.75 7.28
C PRO A 229 9.37 -14.67 8.30
N GLU A 230 10.61 -14.89 7.87
CA GLU A 230 11.79 -14.90 8.75
C GLU A 230 12.42 -13.52 8.93
N LYS A 231 12.06 -12.57 8.06
CA LYS A 231 12.67 -11.24 8.02
C LYS A 231 11.65 -10.22 7.52
N SER A 232 10.59 -10.02 8.30
CA SER A 232 9.55 -9.03 8.00
C SER A 232 9.89 -7.68 8.65
N ILE A 233 9.67 -6.58 7.94
CA ILE A 233 9.76 -5.23 8.52
C ILE A 233 8.67 -5.01 9.57
N LEU A 234 7.57 -5.76 9.48
CA LEU A 234 6.50 -5.73 10.48
C LEU A 234 6.94 -6.36 11.80
N ASP A 235 8.04 -7.13 11.80
CA ASP A 235 8.58 -7.75 13.00
C ASP A 235 9.52 -6.83 13.81
N GLU A 236 9.92 -5.70 13.25
CA GLU A 236 10.75 -4.71 13.94
C GLU A 236 10.03 -4.15 15.17
N TYR A 237 10.75 -4.04 16.29
CA TYR A 237 10.19 -3.65 17.58
C TYR A 237 9.35 -2.36 17.49
N GLN A 238 9.91 -1.31 16.88
CA GLN A 238 9.24 -0.01 16.73
C GLN A 238 7.98 -0.12 15.85
N VAL A 239 8.00 -0.99 14.84
CA VAL A 239 6.86 -1.21 13.95
C VAL A 239 5.73 -1.93 14.69
N LYS A 240 6.05 -2.96 15.49
CA LYS A 240 5.05 -3.68 16.31
C LYS A 240 4.30 -2.78 17.28
N GLN A 241 4.99 -1.82 17.89
CA GLN A 241 4.38 -0.92 18.88
C GLN A 241 3.42 0.11 18.24
N HIS A 242 3.74 0.58 17.04
CA HIS A 242 3.12 1.80 16.52
C HIS A 242 2.31 1.63 15.23
N SER A 243 2.53 0.56 14.46
CA SER A 243 1.89 0.38 13.15
C SER A 243 0.40 0.08 13.24
N GLY A 244 -0.40 0.82 12.48
CA GLY A 244 -1.82 0.53 12.24
C GLY A 244 -2.02 -0.78 11.47
N LEU A 245 -1.09 -1.12 10.58
CA LEU A 245 -1.10 -2.39 9.84
C LEU A 245 -0.87 -3.58 10.77
N VAL A 246 0.12 -3.49 11.67
CA VAL A 246 0.38 -4.57 12.65
C VAL A 246 -0.79 -4.72 13.61
N LYS A 247 -1.36 -3.61 14.09
CA LYS A 247 -2.57 -3.65 14.93
C LYS A 247 -3.75 -4.30 14.22
N TYR A 248 -3.92 -4.04 12.92
CA TYR A 248 -4.91 -4.71 12.09
C TYR A 248 -4.65 -6.23 12.05
N ILE A 249 -3.44 -6.63 11.65
CA ILE A 249 -3.05 -8.05 11.56
C ILE A 249 -3.32 -8.80 12.87
N ASN A 250 -2.86 -8.25 14.00
CA ASN A 250 -3.01 -8.88 15.30
C ASN A 250 -4.47 -9.11 15.69
N ARG A 251 -5.35 -8.13 15.43
CA ARG A 251 -6.79 -8.24 15.72
C ARG A 251 -7.44 -9.42 14.98
N HIS A 252 -7.10 -9.60 13.71
CA HIS A 252 -7.70 -10.65 12.87
C HIS A 252 -7.07 -12.02 13.13
N GLN A 253 -5.82 -12.09 13.59
CA GLN A 253 -5.19 -13.35 14.00
C GLN A 253 -5.75 -13.89 15.33
N THR A 254 -6.00 -13.03 16.32
CA THR A 254 -6.60 -13.45 17.61
C THR A 254 -8.02 -14.00 17.42
N THR A 255 -8.83 -13.36 16.58
CA THR A 255 -10.22 -13.76 16.30
C THR A 255 -10.30 -15.17 15.65
N SER A 256 -9.33 -15.51 14.80
CA SER A 256 -9.23 -16.83 14.15
C SER A 256 -8.82 -17.94 15.12
N GLN A 257 -8.07 -17.63 16.18
CA GLN A 257 -7.66 -18.59 17.21
C GLN A 257 -8.76 -18.87 18.24
N GLU A 258 -9.56 -17.87 18.61
CA GLU A 258 -10.69 -18.04 19.54
C GLU A 258 -11.87 -18.82 18.92
N SER A 259 -12.12 -18.66 17.62
CA SER A 259 -13.15 -19.41 16.90
C SER A 259 -12.80 -20.90 16.71
N THR A 260 -11.51 -21.24 16.68
CA THR A 260 -11.05 -22.63 16.60
C THR A 260 -11.08 -23.34 17.96
N THR A 261 -10.74 -22.66 19.06
CA THR A 261 -10.81 -23.24 20.43
C THR A 261 -12.26 -23.40 20.92
N GLY A 262 -13.15 -22.44 20.64
CA GLY A 262 -14.56 -22.53 21.03
C GLY A 262 -15.36 -23.65 20.33
N ASN A 263 -14.87 -24.16 19.21
CA ASN A 263 -15.52 -25.26 18.46
C ASN A 263 -15.07 -26.66 18.97
N VAL A 264 -13.92 -26.74 19.64
CA VAL A 264 -13.43 -27.97 20.28
C VAL A 264 -14.21 -28.24 21.57
N ASP A 265 -14.46 -27.21 22.38
CA ASP A 265 -15.22 -27.35 23.64
C ASP A 265 -16.70 -27.72 23.43
N ARG A 266 -17.31 -27.29 22.32
CA ARG A 266 -18.70 -27.67 21.98
C ARG A 266 -18.83 -29.10 21.46
N LYS A 267 -17.78 -29.68 20.88
CA LYS A 267 -17.78 -31.09 20.44
C LYS A 267 -17.50 -32.07 21.59
N GLY A 268 -16.85 -31.63 22.67
CA GLY A 268 -16.62 -32.44 23.88
C GLY A 268 -17.87 -32.68 24.74
N LYS A 269 -18.90 -31.82 24.62
CA LYS A 269 -20.10 -31.84 25.50
C LYS A 269 -21.34 -32.54 24.91
N ARG A 270 -21.24 -33.19 23.74
CA ARG A 270 -22.34 -33.96 23.11
C ARG A 270 -22.11 -35.48 23.09
N LYS A 271 -21.25 -36.00 23.96
CA LYS A 271 -21.04 -37.45 24.18
C LYS A 271 -21.13 -37.78 25.67
N ALA A 272 -22.23 -37.40 26.29
CA ALA A 272 -22.68 -37.92 27.57
C ALA A 272 -24.15 -37.53 27.65
N ASP A 273 -25.00 -38.39 27.09
CA ASP A 273 -26.41 -38.63 27.45
C ASP A 273 -26.91 -39.81 26.61
#